data_AF-L9WS49-F1
#
_entry.id   AF-L9WS49-F1
#
_cell.length_a   1.000
_cell.length_b   1.000
_cell.length_c   1.000
_cell.angle_alpha   90.00
_cell.angle_beta   90.00
_cell.angle_gamma   90.00
#
_symmetry.space_group_name_H-M   'P 1'
#
loop_
_entity.id
_entity.type
_entity.pdbx_description
1 polymer ?
#
loop_
_entity_poly.entity_id
_entity_poly.type
_entity_poly.pdbx_seq_one_letter_code
_entity_poly.pdbx_strand_id
1 'polypeptide(L)'
;MTEAVPVPFELDGRAVYFSGSETLVVADVHLGRDATSRIEAPLGEATDVGDRLEALLSARDPETVVVAGDLLHSFSRIPRGVERSLARLVDRVEDAGASLVVTPGNHDALLESVFDGETFPAYRLADGETVVSHGHEPPSGAAADASRYVVGHEHPAIEIDGRKRPCFLYEPPTADRAATLVLPSFTRLASGRTINGLRSSDLQSPFVDRLDDCYPAVYDRSSGDTLWFPPLGASRRLLD
;
A
#
# COMPACT_ATOMS: atom_id res chain seq x y z
N MET A 1 26.93 3.10 -0.84
CA MET A 1 25.74 3.67 -0.19
C MET A 1 25.17 4.65 -1.18
N THR A 2 24.02 4.33 -1.76
CA THR A 2 23.26 5.26 -2.61
C THR A 2 22.90 6.49 -1.80
N GLU A 3 22.89 7.67 -2.41
CA GLU A 3 22.32 8.87 -1.79
C GLU A 3 20.87 8.57 -1.37
N ALA A 4 20.48 9.03 -0.18
CA ALA A 4 19.11 8.88 0.28
C ALA A 4 18.18 9.59 -0.72
N VAL A 5 17.18 8.87 -1.23
CA VAL A 5 16.15 9.48 -2.07
C VAL A 5 15.37 10.45 -1.18
N PRO A 6 15.41 11.77 -1.43
CA PRO A 6 14.75 12.73 -0.56
C PRO A 6 13.24 12.59 -0.73
N VAL A 7 12.60 12.02 0.28
CA VAL A 7 11.15 11.81 0.31
C VAL A 7 10.54 12.53 1.52
N PRO A 8 9.35 13.13 1.37
CA PRO A 8 8.67 13.85 2.46
C PRO A 8 7.76 12.93 3.28
N PHE A 9 8.13 11.65 3.39
CA PHE A 9 7.37 10.62 4.08
C PHE A 9 8.30 9.57 4.67
N GLU A 10 7.80 8.82 5.64
CA GLU A 10 8.56 7.77 6.31
C GLU A 10 7.98 6.41 5.93
N LEU A 11 8.85 5.48 5.52
CA LEU A 11 8.44 4.12 5.20
C LEU A 11 8.65 3.24 6.43
N ASP A 12 7.63 2.47 6.80
CA ASP A 12 7.65 1.60 7.97
C ASP A 12 6.97 0.26 7.67
N GLY A 13 7.78 -0.80 7.61
CA GLY A 13 7.31 -2.13 7.24
C GLY A 13 6.77 -2.15 5.80
N ARG A 14 5.44 -2.15 5.66
CA ARG A 14 4.72 -2.10 4.37
C ARG A 14 3.70 -0.96 4.34
N ALA A 15 3.96 0.07 5.13
CA ALA A 15 3.16 1.25 5.28
C ALA A 15 4.01 2.48 5.00
N VAL A 16 3.34 3.61 4.75
CA VAL A 16 3.95 4.93 4.70
C VAL A 16 3.27 5.83 5.72
N TYR A 17 4.05 6.65 6.42
CA TYR A 17 3.57 7.64 7.37
C TYR A 17 3.92 9.05 6.87
N PHE A 18 2.92 9.93 6.90
CA PHE A 18 3.04 11.35 6.56
C PHE A 18 2.89 12.16 7.84
N SER A 19 4.01 12.63 8.39
CA SER A 19 4.02 13.42 9.63
C SER A 19 3.30 14.77 9.49
N GLY A 20 3.35 15.39 8.31
CA GLY A 20 2.67 16.66 8.05
C GLY A 20 1.13 16.59 8.09
N SER A 21 0.55 15.39 7.93
CA SER A 21 -0.90 15.15 8.02
C SER A 21 -1.26 14.10 9.07
N GLU A 22 -0.29 13.69 9.89
CA GLU A 22 -0.40 12.64 10.91
C GLU A 22 -1.13 11.38 10.37
N THR A 23 -0.83 11.00 9.12
CA THR A 23 -1.57 9.95 8.41
C THR A 23 -0.70 8.73 8.16
N LEU A 24 -1.20 7.55 8.54
CA LEU A 24 -0.64 6.25 8.18
C LEU A 24 -1.40 5.68 6.97
N VAL A 25 -0.69 5.24 5.93
CA VAL A 25 -1.30 4.62 4.75
C VAL A 25 -0.78 3.19 4.57
N VAL A 26 -1.71 2.26 4.38
CA VAL A 26 -1.45 0.86 4.00
C VAL A 26 -2.25 0.54 2.74
N ALA A 27 -1.87 -0.50 2.00
CA ALA A 27 -2.58 -0.91 0.79
C ALA A 27 -2.82 -2.41 0.77
N ASP A 28 -3.89 -2.87 0.10
CA ASP A 28 -4.10 -4.27 -0.26
C ASP A 28 -4.02 -5.23 0.93
N VAL A 29 -4.90 -4.98 1.90
CA VAL A 29 -4.97 -5.73 3.17
C VAL A 29 -5.59 -7.11 2.96
N HIS A 30 -6.53 -7.24 2.01
CA HIS A 30 -7.15 -8.49 1.58
C HIS A 30 -7.68 -9.39 2.71
N LEU A 31 -8.43 -8.82 3.66
CA LEU A 31 -9.06 -9.62 4.71
C LEU A 31 -9.92 -10.74 4.11
N GLY A 32 -9.67 -11.98 4.56
CA GLY A 32 -10.40 -13.18 4.13
C GLY A 32 -9.76 -13.95 2.97
N ARG A 33 -8.54 -13.59 2.56
CA ARG A 33 -7.80 -14.30 1.52
C ARG A 33 -7.36 -15.70 1.96
N ASP A 34 -7.07 -15.92 3.24
CA ASP A 34 -6.80 -17.25 3.76
C ASP A 34 -8.01 -18.20 3.65
N ALA A 35 -9.22 -17.70 3.87
CA ALA A 35 -10.47 -18.46 3.80
C ALA A 35 -10.81 -18.95 2.38
N THR A 36 -10.22 -18.35 1.33
CA THR A 36 -10.35 -18.79 -0.06
C THR A 36 -9.16 -19.63 -0.53
N SER A 37 -8.08 -19.70 0.26
CA SER A 37 -6.92 -20.55 -0.02
C SER A 37 -7.25 -22.02 0.22
N ARG A 38 -6.81 -22.92 -0.68
CA ARG A 38 -7.06 -24.38 -0.59
C ARG A 38 -6.25 -25.10 0.50
N ILE A 39 -5.58 -24.36 1.39
CA ILE A 39 -4.72 -24.91 2.43
C ILE A 39 -5.55 -25.03 3.72
N GLU A 40 -5.61 -26.22 4.31
CA GLU A 40 -6.52 -26.60 5.42
C GLU A 40 -6.28 -25.88 6.77
N ALA A 41 -5.41 -24.87 6.84
CA ALA A 41 -5.14 -24.10 8.06
C ALA A 41 -5.34 -22.61 7.78
N PRO A 42 -6.26 -21.91 8.50
CA PRO A 42 -6.36 -20.46 8.43
C PRO A 42 -5.01 -19.87 8.84
N LEU A 43 -4.36 -19.18 7.91
CA LEU A 43 -2.97 -18.73 8.05
C LEU A 43 -2.86 -17.50 8.97
N GLY A 44 -3.63 -17.42 10.06
CA GLY A 44 -3.56 -16.33 11.04
C GLY A 44 -3.50 -14.92 10.43
N GLU A 45 -4.03 -14.73 9.21
CA GLU A 45 -3.75 -13.54 8.38
C GLU A 45 -4.29 -12.29 9.06
N ALA A 46 -5.54 -12.37 9.52
CA ALA A 46 -6.18 -11.29 10.26
C ALA A 46 -5.42 -10.95 11.56
N THR A 47 -4.77 -11.94 12.18
CA THR A 47 -3.91 -11.72 13.34
C THR A 47 -2.60 -11.05 12.92
N ASP A 48 -1.90 -11.52 11.89
CA ASP A 48 -0.66 -10.85 11.40
C ASP A 48 -0.93 -9.41 10.96
N VAL A 49 -2.01 -9.17 10.22
CA VAL A 49 -2.45 -7.84 9.81
C VAL A 49 -2.71 -6.97 11.03
N GLY A 50 -3.52 -7.46 11.98
CA GLY A 50 -3.87 -6.73 13.19
C GLY A 50 -2.65 -6.38 14.04
N ASP A 51 -1.79 -7.34 14.35
CA ASP A 51 -0.61 -7.16 15.20
C ASP A 51 0.39 -6.16 14.58
N ARG A 52 0.55 -6.20 13.25
CA ARG A 52 1.42 -5.25 12.54
C ARG A 52 0.82 -3.86 12.46
N LEU A 53 -0.49 -3.74 12.27
CA LEU A 53 -1.16 -2.45 12.28
C LEU A 53 -1.05 -1.82 13.67
N GLU A 54 -1.28 -2.59 14.73
CA GLU A 54 -1.15 -2.15 16.12
C GLU A 54 0.28 -1.67 16.45
N ALA A 55 1.30 -2.38 15.95
CA ALA A 55 2.69 -1.92 16.08
C ALA A 55 2.95 -0.58 15.37
N LEU A 56 2.38 -0.39 14.17
CA LEU A 56 2.50 0.87 13.42
C LEU A 56 1.75 2.02 14.10
N LEU A 57 0.53 1.76 14.58
CA LEU A 57 -0.27 2.71 15.35
C LEU A 57 0.51 3.18 16.59
N SER A 58 1.06 2.23 17.36
CA SER A 58 1.85 2.54 18.56
C SER A 58 3.13 3.31 18.27
N ALA A 59 3.78 3.06 17.13
CA ALA A 59 5.03 3.70 16.75
C ALA A 59 4.86 5.09 16.14
N ARG A 60 3.73 5.34 15.47
CA ARG A 60 3.50 6.53 14.65
C ARG A 60 2.42 7.47 15.18
N ASP A 61 1.56 6.99 16.08
CA ASP A 61 0.47 7.75 16.70
C ASP A 61 -0.33 8.59 15.67
N PRO A 62 -0.85 7.98 14.58
CA PRO A 62 -1.51 8.73 13.53
C PRO A 62 -2.90 9.22 13.96
N GLU A 63 -3.34 10.38 13.47
CA GLU A 63 -4.74 10.82 13.58
C GLU A 63 -5.66 10.09 12.59
N THR A 64 -5.11 9.65 11.45
CA THR A 64 -5.86 8.98 10.38
C THR A 64 -5.11 7.79 9.83
N VAL A 65 -5.80 6.67 9.65
CA VAL A 65 -5.34 5.52 8.89
C VAL A 65 -6.11 5.46 7.57
N VAL A 66 -5.40 5.45 6.45
CA VAL A 66 -5.99 5.30 5.12
C VAL A 66 -5.62 3.93 4.54
N VAL A 67 -6.61 3.16 4.11
CA VAL A 67 -6.41 1.94 3.33
C VAL A 67 -6.54 2.26 1.84
N ALA A 68 -5.42 2.22 1.12
CA ALA A 68 -5.31 2.43 -0.32
C ALA A 68 -5.83 1.22 -1.12
N GLY A 69 -7.09 0.85 -0.87
CA GLY A 69 -7.84 -0.19 -1.58
C GLY A 69 -7.55 -1.63 -1.17
N ASP A 70 -8.41 -2.50 -1.71
CA ASP A 70 -8.41 -3.94 -1.51
C ASP A 70 -8.35 -4.32 -0.01
N LEU A 71 -9.20 -3.67 0.80
CA LEU A 71 -9.35 -4.00 2.22
C LEU A 71 -9.85 -5.43 2.39
N LEU A 72 -10.80 -5.84 1.55
CA LEU A 72 -11.37 -7.17 1.51
C LEU A 72 -10.80 -8.00 0.36
N HIS A 73 -10.87 -9.31 0.51
CA HIS A 73 -10.65 -10.24 -0.60
C HIS A 73 -12.00 -10.83 -1.07
N SER A 74 -12.87 -10.02 -1.67
CA SER A 74 -14.24 -10.45 -2.02
C SER A 74 -14.73 -9.91 -3.37
N PHE A 75 -14.91 -10.81 -4.34
CA PHE A 75 -15.52 -10.46 -5.64
C PHE A 75 -17.03 -10.64 -5.70
N SER A 76 -17.56 -11.72 -5.09
CA SER A 76 -18.97 -12.09 -5.21
C SER A 76 -19.59 -12.64 -3.93
N ARG A 77 -18.78 -12.85 -2.88
CA ARG A 77 -19.22 -13.33 -1.58
C ARG A 77 -18.21 -12.96 -0.50
N ILE A 78 -18.71 -12.51 0.65
CA ILE A 78 -17.92 -12.34 1.86
C ILE A 78 -17.60 -13.71 2.49
N PRO A 79 -16.32 -14.10 2.62
CA PRO A 79 -15.93 -15.30 3.34
C PRO A 79 -16.33 -15.24 4.82
N ARG A 80 -16.63 -16.40 5.42
CA ARG A 80 -16.98 -16.48 6.84
C ARG A 80 -15.82 -15.94 7.69
N GLY A 81 -16.12 -15.02 8.61
CA GLY A 81 -15.16 -14.48 9.56
C GLY A 81 -14.53 -13.14 9.14
N VAL A 82 -14.70 -12.72 7.88
CA VAL A 82 -14.19 -11.42 7.41
C VAL A 82 -14.78 -10.25 8.18
N GLU A 83 -16.09 -10.24 8.43
CA GLU A 83 -16.76 -9.22 9.25
C GLU A 83 -16.11 -9.08 10.64
N ARG A 84 -15.75 -10.21 11.26
CA ARG A 84 -15.09 -10.21 12.57
C ARG A 84 -13.66 -9.68 12.48
N SER A 85 -12.93 -10.05 11.44
CA SER A 85 -11.57 -9.55 11.19
C SER A 85 -11.56 -8.05 10.90
N LEU A 86 -12.54 -7.58 10.12
CA LEU A 86 -12.75 -6.17 9.82
C LEU A 86 -13.11 -5.38 11.08
N ALA A 87 -14.10 -5.84 11.86
CA ALA A 87 -14.47 -5.21 13.13
C ALA A 87 -13.24 -5.06 14.05
N ARG A 88 -12.44 -6.13 14.19
CA ARG A 88 -11.19 -6.09 14.99
C ARG A 88 -10.11 -5.17 14.41
N LEU A 89 -10.13 -4.89 13.12
CA LEU A 89 -9.21 -3.94 12.50
C LEU A 89 -9.68 -2.52 12.80
N VAL A 90 -10.99 -2.25 12.66
CA VAL A 90 -11.62 -0.98 13.03
C VAL A 90 -11.39 -0.68 14.50
N ASP A 91 -11.73 -1.62 15.40
CA ASP A 91 -11.56 -1.48 16.85
C ASP A 91 -10.12 -1.07 17.21
N ARG A 92 -9.11 -1.66 16.56
CA ARG A 92 -7.69 -1.31 16.81
C ARG A 92 -7.34 0.11 16.41
N VAL A 93 -7.89 0.59 15.30
CA VAL A 93 -7.64 1.97 14.82
C VAL A 93 -8.33 2.96 15.76
N GLU A 94 -9.57 2.68 16.16
CA GLU A 94 -10.34 3.51 17.09
C GLU A 94 -9.74 3.51 18.51
N ASP A 95 -9.29 2.36 19.01
CA ASP A 95 -8.63 2.22 20.32
C ASP A 95 -7.31 3.01 20.37
N ALA A 96 -6.65 3.18 19.22
CA ALA A 96 -5.47 4.04 19.07
C ALA A 96 -5.82 5.54 18.94
N GLY A 97 -7.11 5.91 18.95
CA GLY A 97 -7.57 7.30 18.81
C GLY A 97 -7.56 7.82 17.37
N ALA A 98 -7.39 6.95 16.38
CA ALA A 98 -7.32 7.32 14.97
C ALA A 98 -8.66 7.09 14.25
N SER A 99 -8.87 7.80 13.15
CA SER A 99 -9.96 7.52 12.20
C SER A 99 -9.53 6.53 11.12
N LEU A 100 -10.47 5.73 10.59
CA LEU A 100 -10.23 4.82 9.48
C LEU A 100 -10.95 5.29 8.22
N VAL A 101 -10.18 5.51 7.15
CA VAL A 101 -10.67 5.83 5.82
C VAL A 101 -10.26 4.73 4.84
N VAL A 102 -11.16 4.34 3.94
CA VAL A 102 -10.85 3.35 2.88
C VAL A 102 -11.04 3.99 1.52
N THR A 103 -10.09 3.77 0.60
CA THR A 103 -10.26 4.09 -0.82
C THR A 103 -10.54 2.83 -1.60
N PRO A 104 -11.81 2.44 -1.86
CA PRO A 104 -12.13 1.08 -2.28
C PRO A 104 -11.38 0.63 -3.54
N GLY A 105 -10.88 -0.61 -3.51
CA GLY A 105 -10.23 -1.25 -4.65
C GLY A 105 -11.18 -2.13 -5.46
N ASN A 106 -10.65 -2.79 -6.49
CA ASN A 106 -11.47 -3.64 -7.36
C ASN A 106 -11.89 -4.96 -6.68
N HIS A 107 -11.31 -5.31 -5.52
CA HIS A 107 -11.73 -6.43 -4.67
C HIS A 107 -12.73 -6.04 -3.57
N ASP A 108 -13.11 -4.75 -3.48
CA ASP A 108 -13.98 -4.21 -2.43
C ASP A 108 -15.45 -4.10 -2.87
N ALA A 109 -15.88 -4.91 -3.85
CA ALA A 109 -17.22 -4.84 -4.44
C ALA A 109 -18.38 -5.04 -3.45
N LEU A 110 -18.12 -5.65 -2.29
CA LEU A 110 -19.09 -5.87 -1.22
C LEU A 110 -18.73 -5.10 0.07
N LEU A 111 -17.80 -4.15 0.02
CA LEU A 111 -17.31 -3.43 1.20
C LEU A 111 -18.43 -2.70 1.95
N GLU A 112 -19.28 -1.97 1.22
CA GLU A 112 -20.43 -1.25 1.79
C GLU A 112 -21.44 -2.16 2.51
N SER A 113 -21.38 -3.48 2.30
CA SER A 113 -22.26 -4.43 3.01
C SER A 113 -21.76 -4.83 4.40
N VAL A 114 -20.49 -4.55 4.71
CA VAL A 114 -19.81 -4.99 5.94
C VAL A 114 -18.99 -3.91 6.64
N PHE A 115 -18.80 -2.75 6.00
CA PHE A 115 -18.05 -1.62 6.51
C PHE A 115 -18.93 -0.36 6.51
N ASP A 116 -19.21 0.15 7.70
CA ASP A 116 -20.02 1.36 7.92
C ASP A 116 -19.16 2.63 8.09
N GLY A 117 -17.84 2.54 7.89
CA GLY A 117 -16.90 3.65 8.04
C GLY A 117 -16.76 4.51 6.77
N GLU A 118 -15.83 5.45 6.80
CA GLU A 118 -15.65 6.42 5.71
C GLU A 118 -14.98 5.80 4.48
N THR A 119 -15.62 5.95 3.32
CA THR A 119 -15.07 5.50 2.04
C THR A 119 -15.05 6.61 1.00
N PHE A 120 -13.94 6.78 0.30
CA PHE A 120 -13.80 7.75 -0.80
C PHE A 120 -13.08 7.12 -1.99
N PRO A 121 -13.49 7.35 -3.26
CA PRO A 121 -12.73 6.85 -4.41
C PRO A 121 -11.26 7.31 -4.42
N ALA A 122 -11.01 8.51 -3.90
CA ALA A 122 -9.69 9.03 -3.58
C ALA A 122 -9.79 9.97 -2.37
N TYR A 123 -8.77 9.96 -1.52
CA TYR A 123 -8.74 10.73 -0.28
C TYR A 123 -7.54 11.68 -0.27
N ARG A 124 -7.79 12.98 -0.11
CA ARG A 124 -6.73 14.00 0.00
C ARG A 124 -6.32 14.15 1.45
N LEU A 125 -5.03 14.05 1.71
CA LEU A 125 -4.49 14.22 3.06
C LEU A 125 -4.59 15.69 3.51
N ALA A 126 -4.50 15.91 4.82
CA ALA A 126 -4.55 17.26 5.41
C ALA A 126 -3.38 18.17 4.98
N ASP A 127 -2.30 17.59 4.42
CA ASP A 127 -1.21 18.36 3.79
C ASP A 127 -1.67 19.13 2.54
N GLY A 128 -2.83 18.77 1.96
CA GLY A 128 -3.39 19.38 0.75
C GLY A 128 -2.69 18.97 -0.54
N GLU A 129 -1.57 18.26 -0.48
CA GLU A 129 -0.67 17.93 -1.61
C GLU A 129 -0.79 16.47 -2.04
N THR A 130 -1.05 15.57 -1.08
CA THR A 130 -1.03 14.12 -1.28
C THR A 130 -2.45 13.58 -1.44
N VAL A 131 -2.65 12.76 -2.48
CA VAL A 131 -3.89 12.01 -2.70
C VAL A 131 -3.63 10.51 -2.62
N VAL A 132 -4.39 9.82 -1.79
CA VAL A 132 -4.41 8.36 -1.67
C VAL A 132 -5.56 7.82 -2.53
N SER A 133 -5.31 6.75 -3.27
CA SER A 133 -6.35 5.99 -3.97
C SER A 133 -5.89 4.55 -4.17
N HIS A 134 -6.78 3.64 -4.59
CA HIS A 134 -6.38 2.25 -4.84
C HIS A 134 -5.33 2.12 -5.97
N GLY A 135 -5.46 2.90 -7.05
CA GLY A 135 -4.49 2.89 -8.15
C GLY A 135 -4.89 2.11 -9.40
N HIS A 136 -6.04 1.43 -9.40
CA HIS A 136 -6.60 0.76 -10.60
C HIS A 136 -7.17 1.74 -11.65
N GLU A 137 -7.60 2.92 -11.22
CA GLU A 137 -8.12 4.00 -12.06
C GLU A 137 -7.61 5.35 -11.56
N PRO A 138 -7.41 6.35 -12.43
CA PRO A 138 -6.97 7.66 -11.99
C PRO A 138 -8.14 8.42 -11.31
N PRO A 139 -7.88 9.23 -10.28
CA PRO A 139 -8.90 10.07 -9.67
C PRO A 139 -9.43 11.10 -10.66
N SER A 140 -10.64 11.60 -10.39
CA SER A 140 -11.30 12.64 -11.18
C SER A 140 -11.54 13.91 -10.37
N GLY A 141 -11.86 15.01 -11.07
CA GLY A 141 -12.18 16.30 -10.43
C GLY A 141 -11.01 16.86 -9.63
N ALA A 142 -11.30 17.41 -8.45
CA ALA A 142 -10.30 18.03 -7.59
C ALA A 142 -9.21 17.07 -7.09
N ALA A 143 -9.45 15.75 -7.11
CA ALA A 143 -8.45 14.76 -6.72
C ALA A 143 -7.44 14.44 -7.84
N ALA A 144 -7.70 14.88 -9.09
CA ALA A 144 -6.77 14.74 -10.22
C ALA A 144 -5.65 15.80 -10.22
N ASP A 145 -5.79 16.86 -9.42
CA ASP A 145 -4.78 17.90 -9.24
C ASP A 145 -4.06 17.71 -7.90
N ALA A 146 -3.03 16.88 -7.90
CA ALA A 146 -2.23 16.57 -6.72
C ALA A 146 -0.75 16.68 -7.04
N SER A 147 0.06 17.03 -6.04
CA SER A 147 1.52 17.02 -6.16
C SER A 147 2.09 15.61 -5.96
N ARG A 148 1.32 14.73 -5.28
CA ARG A 148 1.71 13.35 -5.01
C ARG A 148 0.51 12.41 -5.01
N TYR A 149 0.70 11.22 -5.56
CA TYR A 149 -0.20 10.09 -5.43
C TYR A 149 0.43 8.97 -4.59
N VAL A 150 -0.39 8.37 -3.73
CA VAL A 150 -0.05 7.14 -2.99
C VAL A 150 -1.07 6.07 -3.37
N VAL A 151 -0.60 4.96 -3.92
CA VAL A 151 -1.46 3.92 -4.49
C VAL A 151 -1.03 2.51 -4.10
N GLY A 152 -1.97 1.57 -4.17
CA GLY A 152 -1.74 0.13 -4.00
C GLY A 152 -1.74 -0.62 -5.33
N HIS A 153 -2.56 -1.66 -5.42
CA HIS A 153 -2.94 -2.41 -6.62
C HIS A 153 -1.84 -3.29 -7.27
N GLU A 154 -0.68 -2.71 -7.60
CA GLU A 154 0.40 -3.45 -8.30
C GLU A 154 1.14 -4.43 -7.37
N HIS A 155 1.13 -4.15 -6.07
CA HIS A 155 1.87 -4.85 -5.01
C HIS A 155 3.33 -5.09 -5.42
N PRO A 156 4.12 -4.05 -5.73
CA PRO A 156 5.44 -4.25 -6.31
C PRO A 156 6.35 -5.08 -5.38
N ALA A 157 7.17 -5.91 -6.01
CA ALA A 157 8.23 -6.67 -5.37
C ALA A 157 9.48 -6.66 -6.26
N ILE A 158 10.66 -6.67 -5.65
CA ILE A 158 11.92 -6.89 -6.34
C ILE A 158 12.52 -8.23 -5.94
N GLU A 159 13.17 -8.90 -6.88
CA GLU A 159 13.96 -10.09 -6.62
C GLU A 159 15.44 -9.73 -6.52
N ILE A 160 16.11 -10.17 -5.46
CA ILE A 160 17.55 -9.95 -5.22
C ILE A 160 18.14 -11.28 -4.80
N ASP A 161 19.15 -11.78 -5.51
CA ASP A 161 19.79 -13.07 -5.27
C ASP A 161 18.77 -14.23 -5.19
N GLY A 162 17.79 -14.24 -6.10
CA GLY A 162 16.70 -15.23 -6.13
C GLY A 162 15.71 -15.14 -4.97
N ARG A 163 15.76 -14.05 -4.18
CA ARG A 163 14.83 -13.81 -3.07
C ARG A 163 13.91 -12.65 -3.39
N LYS A 164 12.63 -12.97 -3.56
CA LYS A 164 11.58 -11.97 -3.75
C LYS A 164 11.30 -11.21 -2.46
N ARG A 165 11.26 -9.88 -2.56
CA ARG A 165 11.01 -8.95 -1.47
C ARG A 165 9.96 -7.93 -1.89
N PRO A 166 8.83 -7.82 -1.19
CA PRO A 166 7.90 -6.71 -1.38
C PRO A 166 8.65 -5.40 -1.22
N CYS A 167 8.38 -4.44 -2.10
CA CYS A 167 9.05 -3.17 -2.12
C CYS A 167 8.04 -2.05 -2.34
N PHE A 168 8.41 -0.85 -1.92
CA PHE A 168 7.80 0.37 -2.41
C PHE A 168 8.38 0.69 -3.78
N LEU A 169 7.61 1.38 -4.61
CA LEU A 169 8.08 1.90 -5.90
C LEU A 169 7.78 3.39 -5.96
N TYR A 170 8.82 4.21 -5.99
CA TYR A 170 8.69 5.66 -6.00
C TYR A 170 9.11 6.25 -7.35
N GLU A 171 8.17 6.90 -8.03
CA GLU A 171 8.45 7.74 -9.20
C GLU A 171 8.52 9.21 -8.76
N PRO A 172 9.68 9.88 -8.88
CA PRO A 172 9.81 11.29 -8.52
C PRO A 172 8.98 12.18 -9.46
N PRO A 173 8.60 13.40 -9.04
CA PRO A 173 7.82 14.30 -9.87
C PRO A 173 8.64 14.80 -11.07
N THR A 174 7.94 15.14 -12.14
CA THR A 174 8.50 15.83 -13.31
C THR A 174 7.77 17.16 -13.51
N ALA A 175 8.14 17.94 -14.53
CA ALA A 175 7.47 19.20 -14.83
C ALA A 175 5.97 19.03 -15.13
N ASP A 176 5.58 17.89 -15.69
CA ASP A 176 4.22 17.63 -16.18
C ASP A 176 3.50 16.51 -15.40
N ARG A 177 4.15 15.89 -14.40
CA ARG A 177 3.57 14.80 -13.60
C ARG A 177 3.90 14.94 -12.12
N ALA A 178 2.88 14.65 -11.32
CA ALA A 178 2.98 14.44 -9.88
C ALA A 178 3.93 13.29 -9.54
N ALA A 179 4.46 13.30 -8.31
CA ALA A 179 5.18 12.14 -7.79
C ALA A 179 4.21 10.98 -7.53
N THR A 180 4.66 9.73 -7.66
CA THR A 180 3.86 8.55 -7.35
C THR A 180 4.62 7.63 -6.39
N LEU A 181 3.96 7.21 -5.31
CA LEU A 181 4.42 6.14 -4.44
C LEU A 181 3.46 4.96 -4.55
N VAL A 182 3.95 3.82 -5.04
CA VAL A 182 3.21 2.56 -5.04
C VAL A 182 3.63 1.73 -3.83
N LEU A 183 2.65 1.35 -3.02
CA LEU A 183 2.82 0.58 -1.80
C LEU A 183 2.87 -0.93 -2.12
N PRO A 184 3.72 -1.71 -1.44
CA PRO A 184 3.57 -3.16 -1.45
C PRO A 184 2.28 -3.55 -0.71
N SER A 185 1.75 -4.74 -1.02
CA SER A 185 0.60 -5.25 -0.28
C SER A 185 0.89 -5.38 1.20
N PHE A 186 -0.05 -4.94 2.03
CA PHE A 186 0.08 -5.04 3.46
C PHE A 186 0.00 -6.50 3.91
N THR A 187 -0.90 -7.31 3.34
CA THR A 187 -0.95 -8.75 3.61
C THR A 187 0.35 -9.46 3.20
N ARG A 188 0.75 -10.48 3.97
CA ARG A 188 1.86 -11.36 3.57
C ARG A 188 1.43 -12.46 2.60
N LEU A 189 0.13 -12.66 2.39
CA LEU A 189 -0.39 -13.70 1.49
C LEU A 189 -0.31 -13.30 0.01
N ALA A 190 -0.15 -12.01 -0.27
CA ALA A 190 0.20 -11.51 -1.60
C ALA A 190 1.72 -11.29 -1.64
N SER A 191 2.44 -12.15 -2.35
CA SER A 191 3.91 -12.04 -2.50
C SER A 191 4.34 -10.83 -3.33
N GLY A 192 3.39 -10.14 -3.97
CA GLY A 192 3.61 -9.03 -4.87
C GLY A 192 3.92 -9.43 -6.31
N ARG A 193 4.13 -8.46 -7.19
CA ARG A 193 4.52 -8.65 -8.59
C ARG A 193 6.00 -8.32 -8.78
N THR A 194 6.79 -9.25 -9.31
CA THR A 194 8.24 -9.03 -9.51
C THR A 194 8.46 -8.04 -10.64
N ILE A 195 9.00 -6.85 -10.34
CA ILE A 195 9.12 -5.75 -11.32
C ILE A 195 10.43 -5.76 -12.12
N ASN A 196 11.44 -6.56 -11.72
CA ASN A 196 12.80 -6.56 -12.30
C ASN A 196 12.83 -6.56 -13.84
N GLY A 197 11.96 -7.35 -14.47
CA GLY A 197 11.88 -7.53 -15.92
C GLY A 197 10.71 -6.82 -16.60
N LEU A 198 9.84 -6.13 -15.86
CA LEU A 198 8.63 -5.51 -16.41
C LEU A 198 8.92 -4.18 -17.09
N ARG A 199 8.08 -3.78 -18.04
CA ARG A 199 8.01 -2.43 -18.63
C ARG A 199 6.79 -1.70 -18.07
N SER A 200 6.72 -0.37 -18.25
CA SER A 200 5.54 0.40 -17.84
C SER A 200 4.24 -0.14 -18.45
N SER A 201 4.28 -0.61 -19.70
CA SER A 201 3.13 -1.20 -20.40
C SER A 201 2.63 -2.52 -19.80
N ASP A 202 3.44 -3.17 -18.96
CA ASP A 202 3.03 -4.38 -18.27
C ASP A 202 2.20 -4.04 -17.01
N LEU A 203 2.29 -2.82 -16.48
CA LEU A 203 1.54 -2.36 -15.32
C LEU A 203 0.04 -2.20 -15.67
N GLN A 204 -0.81 -2.53 -14.71
CA GLN A 204 -2.26 -2.34 -14.78
C GLN A 204 -2.67 -0.95 -14.27
N SER A 205 -1.87 -0.37 -13.39
CA SER A 205 -2.05 0.97 -12.84
C SER A 205 -1.61 2.05 -13.83
N PRO A 206 -2.40 3.13 -14.02
CA PRO A 206 -2.04 4.26 -14.89
C PRO A 206 -1.08 5.28 -14.22
N PHE A 207 -0.69 5.07 -12.96
CA PHE A 207 0.03 6.07 -12.17
C PHE A 207 1.54 6.09 -12.39
N VAL A 208 2.12 4.98 -12.86
CA VAL A 208 3.55 4.88 -13.14
C VAL A 208 3.76 5.12 -14.64
N ASP A 209 4.43 6.22 -14.99
CA ASP A 209 4.71 6.55 -16.39
C ASP A 209 5.92 5.77 -16.90
N ARG A 210 7.03 5.87 -16.18
CA ARG A 210 8.34 5.34 -16.58
C ARG A 210 8.90 4.48 -15.45
N LEU A 211 8.57 3.19 -15.51
CA LEU A 211 9.01 2.20 -14.54
C LEU A 211 10.55 2.15 -14.38
N ASP A 212 11.30 2.44 -15.45
CA ASP A 212 12.77 2.50 -15.41
C ASP A 212 13.32 3.65 -14.54
N ASP A 213 12.54 4.72 -14.37
CA ASP A 213 12.94 5.91 -13.61
C ASP A 213 12.50 5.81 -12.13
N CYS A 214 11.72 4.78 -11.79
CA CYS A 214 11.25 4.54 -10.45
C CYS A 214 12.36 3.99 -9.54
N TYR A 215 12.37 4.40 -8.28
CA TYR A 215 13.27 3.95 -7.23
C TYR A 215 12.56 2.89 -6.38
N PRO A 216 13.00 1.61 -6.43
CA PRO A 216 12.52 0.60 -5.50
C PRO A 216 13.06 0.88 -4.08
N ALA A 217 12.23 0.63 -3.08
CA ALA A 217 12.63 0.71 -1.68
C ALA A 217 12.21 -0.55 -0.92
N VAL A 218 13.12 -1.16 -0.15
CA VAL A 218 12.80 -2.32 0.70
C VAL A 218 13.02 -1.94 2.14
N TYR A 219 11.98 -2.10 2.96
CA TYR A 219 12.09 -1.93 4.40
C TYR A 219 12.79 -3.15 5.04
N ASP A 220 13.92 -2.93 5.71
CA ASP A 220 14.63 -3.94 6.47
C ASP A 220 14.18 -3.91 7.93
N ARG A 221 13.37 -4.89 8.31
CA ARG A 221 12.87 -5.03 9.69
C ARG A 221 13.96 -5.29 10.73
N SER A 222 15.11 -5.80 10.32
CA SER A 222 16.18 -6.12 11.27
C SER A 222 16.94 -4.88 11.73
N SER A 223 17.07 -3.88 10.84
CA SER A 223 17.68 -2.59 11.18
C SER A 223 16.66 -1.49 11.49
N GLY A 224 15.43 -1.63 11.00
CA GLY A 224 14.41 -0.57 11.05
C GLY A 224 14.58 0.47 9.94
N ASP A 225 15.50 0.26 8.99
CA ASP A 225 15.82 1.20 7.92
C ASP A 225 15.17 0.81 6.59
N THR A 226 15.07 1.79 5.70
CA THR A 226 14.70 1.55 4.30
C THR A 226 15.93 1.56 3.40
N LEU A 227 16.07 0.50 2.62
CA LEU A 227 17.09 0.36 1.59
C LEU A 227 16.53 0.85 0.24
N TRP A 228 17.02 2.00 -0.21
CA TRP A 228 16.71 2.57 -1.52
C TRP A 228 17.67 2.07 -2.59
N PHE A 229 17.10 1.55 -3.67
CA PHE A 229 17.84 1.12 -4.85
C PHE A 229 17.93 2.28 -5.85
N PRO A 230 18.97 2.32 -6.71
CA PRO A 230 18.98 3.20 -7.88
C PRO A 230 17.73 2.98 -8.75
N PRO A 231 17.41 3.92 -9.66
CA PRO A 231 16.32 3.75 -10.62
C PRO A 231 16.31 2.36 -11.24
N LEU A 232 15.13 1.76 -11.40
CA LEU A 232 15.01 0.36 -11.80
C LEU A 232 15.78 0.07 -13.08
N GLY A 233 15.73 0.97 -14.07
CA GLY A 233 16.45 0.85 -15.33
C GLY A 233 17.97 0.76 -15.17
N ALA A 234 18.53 1.44 -14.17
CA ALA A 234 19.95 1.38 -13.83
C ALA A 234 20.30 0.13 -12.99
N SER A 235 19.35 -0.42 -12.25
CA SER A 235 19.55 -1.56 -11.35
C SER A 235 19.17 -2.91 -11.95
N ARG A 236 18.48 -2.99 -13.10
CA ARG A 236 18.05 -4.28 -13.71
C ARG A 236 19.17 -5.33 -13.78
N ARG A 237 20.36 -4.92 -14.23
CA ARG A 237 21.52 -5.82 -14.38
C ARG A 237 22.11 -6.31 -13.06
N LEU A 238 21.77 -5.65 -11.94
CA LEU A 238 22.19 -6.02 -10.59
C LEU A 238 21.13 -6.89 -9.89
N LEU A 239 19.94 -7.00 -10.48
CA LEU A 239 18.78 -7.70 -9.95
C LEU A 239 18.46 -8.99 -10.74
N ASP A 240 19.32 -9.37 -11.69
CA ASP A 240 19.28 -10.61 -12.47
C ASP A 240 20.10 -11.73 -11.83
#